data_AF-A0A2V7DR62-F1
#
_entry.id   AF-A0A2V7DR62-F1
#
_cell.length_a   1.000
_cell.length_b   1.000
_cell.length_c   1.000
_cell.angle_alpha   90.00
_cell.angle_beta   90.00
_cell.angle_gamma   90.00
#
_symmetry.space_group_name_H-M   'P 1'
#
loop_
_entity.id
_entity.type
_entity.pdbx_description
1 polymer ?
#
loop_
_entity_poly.entity_id
_entity_poly.type
_entity_poly.pdbx_seq_one_letter_code
_entity_poly.pdbx_strand_id
1 'polypeptide(L)'
;MRAVQIRTFGEPGIVLELADLPEPPAPTAGQVLIGVEHAPINMNDLYLIQGVYPVRPSPPSVVGNEGVGRVLAIGRGVDHLKVGDRVLVPLYSFSWRERLVAPAASLSALPEADPRQLAMLGINPPTAALLLNESIDLRPGDWV
;
A
#
# COMPACT_ATOMS: atom_id res chain seq x y z
N MET A 1 16.89 -5.71 0.71
CA MET A 1 15.68 -5.55 1.53
C MET A 1 14.89 -6.83 1.62
N ARG A 2 14.20 -7.08 2.73
CA ARG A 2 13.25 -8.20 2.85
C ARG A 2 11.89 -7.85 2.23
N ALA A 3 11.26 -8.84 1.60
CA ALA A 3 9.92 -8.74 1.06
C ALA A 3 9.20 -10.09 1.11
N VAL A 4 7.88 -10.07 1.14
CA VAL A 4 7.04 -11.25 0.94
C VAL A 4 6.60 -11.30 -0.52
N GLN A 5 6.84 -12.42 -1.19
CA GLN A 5 6.51 -12.59 -2.59
C GLN A 5 5.84 -13.93 -2.88
N ILE A 6 5.24 -14.04 -4.06
CA ILE A 6 4.75 -15.29 -4.65
C ILE A 6 5.61 -15.63 -5.89
N ARG A 7 5.91 -16.92 -6.09
CA ARG A 7 6.52 -17.44 -7.35
C ARG A 7 5.51 -18.09 -8.29
N THR A 8 4.36 -18.45 -7.75
CA THR A 8 3.18 -18.95 -8.45
C THR A 8 1.97 -18.51 -7.67
N PHE A 9 0.83 -18.36 -8.35
CA PHE A 9 -0.45 -18.21 -7.65
C PHE A 9 -0.81 -19.52 -6.93
N GLY A 10 -1.53 -19.43 -5.82
CA GLY A 10 -2.01 -20.59 -5.07
C GLY A 10 -2.51 -20.27 -3.66
N GLU A 11 -2.57 -21.30 -2.82
CA GLU A 11 -3.02 -21.17 -1.44
C GLU A 11 -2.00 -20.31 -0.63
N PRO A 12 -2.43 -19.20 0.01
CA PRO A 12 -1.51 -18.26 0.63
C PRO A 12 -0.56 -18.85 1.68
N GLY A 13 -1.03 -19.80 2.49
CA GLY A 13 -0.20 -20.51 3.48
C GLY A 13 0.90 -21.40 2.88
N ILE A 14 0.81 -21.71 1.59
CA ILE A 14 1.77 -22.56 0.86
C ILE A 14 2.68 -21.73 -0.05
N VAL A 15 2.13 -20.74 -0.79
CA VAL A 15 2.88 -20.09 -1.88
C VAL A 15 3.66 -18.84 -1.49
N LEU A 16 3.42 -18.28 -0.30
CA LEU A 16 4.14 -17.10 0.17
C LEU A 16 5.55 -17.47 0.65
N GLU A 17 6.54 -16.71 0.21
CA GLU A 17 7.92 -16.82 0.70
C GLU A 17 8.47 -15.45 1.13
N LEU A 18 9.27 -15.46 2.19
CA LEU A 18 10.13 -14.34 2.54
C LEU A 18 11.38 -14.39 1.65
N ALA A 19 11.66 -13.31 0.94
CA ALA A 19 12.79 -13.20 0.04
C ALA A 19 13.64 -11.96 0.35
N ASP A 20 14.94 -12.10 0.11
CA ASP A 20 15.87 -10.97 0.04
C ASP A 20 15.90 -10.44 -1.39
N LEU A 21 15.42 -9.21 -1.57
CA LEU A 21 15.40 -8.50 -2.85
C LEU A 21 16.46 -7.39 -2.86
N PRO A 22 16.97 -6.99 -4.04
CA PRO A 22 17.79 -5.80 -4.17
C PRO A 22 17.11 -4.57 -3.58
N GLU A 23 17.91 -3.63 -3.08
CA GLU A 23 17.37 -2.32 -2.68
C GLU A 23 16.75 -1.61 -3.89
N PRO A 24 15.65 -0.86 -3.70
CA PRO A 24 15.12 -0.04 -4.77
C PRO A 24 16.15 1.05 -5.14
N PRO A 25 16.16 1.51 -6.40
CA PRO A 25 17.05 2.60 -6.80
C PRO A 25 16.73 3.88 -6.01
N ALA A 26 17.68 4.82 -6.00
CA ALA A 26 17.41 6.16 -5.47
C ALA A 26 16.24 6.82 -6.23
N PRO A 27 15.37 7.60 -5.55
CA PRO A 27 14.24 8.24 -6.20
C PRO A 27 14.71 9.26 -7.24
N THR A 28 14.13 9.19 -8.44
CA THR A 28 14.37 10.16 -9.52
C THR A 28 13.44 11.36 -9.41
N ALA A 29 13.45 12.28 -10.37
CA ALA A 29 12.61 13.48 -10.33
C ALA A 29 11.12 13.13 -10.13
N GLY A 30 10.46 13.81 -9.19
CA GLY A 30 9.05 13.58 -8.84
C GLY A 30 8.77 12.29 -8.06
N GLN A 31 9.79 11.58 -7.58
CA GLN A 31 9.64 10.35 -6.80
C GLN A 31 10.08 10.52 -5.35
N VAL A 32 9.63 9.62 -4.49
CA VAL A 32 10.11 9.46 -3.12
C VAL A 32 10.45 8.00 -2.84
N LEU A 33 11.43 7.76 -1.96
CA LEU A 33 11.68 6.47 -1.36
C LEU A 33 10.90 6.38 -0.05
N ILE A 34 10.07 5.35 0.09
CA ILE A 34 9.26 5.08 1.28
C ILE A 34 9.84 3.86 1.98
N GLY A 35 10.03 3.95 3.30
CA GLY A 35 10.23 2.81 4.18
C GLY A 35 8.89 2.40 4.79
N VAL A 36 8.41 1.20 4.49
CA VAL A 36 7.12 0.71 4.97
C VAL A 36 7.23 0.42 6.47
N GLU A 37 6.34 1.04 7.27
CA GLU A 37 6.28 0.84 8.72
C GLU A 37 5.28 -0.28 9.06
N HIS A 38 4.10 -0.25 8.44
CA HIS A 38 3.04 -1.25 8.63
C HIS A 38 2.27 -1.49 7.32
N ALA A 39 1.91 -2.74 7.08
CA ALA A 39 1.02 -3.13 6.00
C ALA A 39 0.03 -4.17 6.56
N PRO A 40 -1.30 -3.94 6.50
CA PRO A 40 -2.27 -4.93 6.92
C PRO A 40 -2.36 -6.10 5.92
N ILE A 41 -3.03 -7.16 6.35
CA ILE A 41 -3.44 -8.27 5.50
C ILE A 41 -4.94 -8.14 5.28
N ASN A 42 -5.34 -7.79 4.07
CA ASN A 42 -6.73 -7.68 3.66
C ASN A 42 -7.16 -8.88 2.82
N MET A 43 -8.47 -9.09 2.70
CA MET A 43 -9.01 -10.21 1.92
C MET A 43 -8.63 -10.13 0.42
N ASN A 44 -8.54 -8.92 -0.14
CA ASN A 44 -8.12 -8.73 -1.54
C ASN A 44 -6.66 -9.17 -1.78
N ASP A 45 -5.78 -9.06 -0.79
CA ASP A 45 -4.40 -9.56 -0.89
C ASP A 45 -4.41 -11.08 -1.06
N LEU A 46 -5.23 -11.79 -0.27
CA LEU A 46 -5.38 -13.24 -0.34
C LEU A 46 -5.95 -13.69 -1.70
N TYR A 47 -6.96 -12.97 -2.21
CA TYR A 47 -7.50 -13.23 -3.55
C TYR A 47 -6.47 -12.98 -4.67
N LEU A 48 -5.59 -12.00 -4.50
CA LEU A 48 -4.50 -11.73 -5.45
C LEU A 48 -3.50 -12.88 -5.44
N ILE A 49 -3.10 -13.36 -4.26
CA ILE A 49 -2.19 -14.49 -4.08
C ILE A 49 -2.77 -15.78 -4.70
N GLN A 50 -4.08 -16.00 -4.57
CA GLN A 50 -4.80 -17.11 -5.18
C GLN A 50 -4.96 -16.97 -6.71
N GLY A 51 -4.67 -15.81 -7.29
CA GLY A 51 -4.82 -15.54 -8.72
C GLY A 51 -6.27 -15.30 -9.17
N VAL A 52 -7.20 -15.08 -8.23
CA VAL A 52 -8.62 -14.84 -8.52
C VAL A 52 -9.00 -13.36 -8.50
N TYR A 53 -8.10 -12.49 -8.03
CA TYR A 53 -8.30 -11.04 -8.08
C TYR A 53 -8.08 -10.48 -9.51
N PRO A 54 -8.70 -9.35 -9.89
CA PRO A 54 -8.52 -8.75 -11.21
C PRO A 54 -7.08 -8.28 -11.47
N VAL A 55 -6.39 -7.78 -10.45
CA VAL A 55 -4.97 -7.43 -10.55
C VAL A 55 -4.13 -8.70 -10.43
N ARG A 56 -3.34 -8.98 -11.47
CA ARG A 56 -2.52 -10.20 -11.57
C ARG A 56 -1.08 -9.84 -11.95
N PRO A 57 -0.19 -9.63 -10.97
CA PRO A 57 1.21 -9.40 -11.27
C PRO A 57 1.87 -10.67 -11.82
N SER A 58 2.89 -10.52 -12.66
CA SER A 58 3.67 -11.67 -13.15
C SER A 58 4.60 -12.20 -12.05
N PRO A 59 4.46 -13.47 -11.61
CA PRO A 59 5.39 -14.04 -10.63
C PRO A 59 6.82 -14.20 -11.22
N PRO A 60 7.89 -14.05 -10.42
CA PRO A 60 7.86 -13.72 -9.00
C PRO A 60 7.44 -12.28 -8.74
N SER A 61 6.59 -12.06 -7.73
CA SER A 61 6.10 -10.71 -7.43
C SER A 61 5.83 -10.50 -5.94
N VAL A 62 6.18 -9.31 -5.45
CA VAL A 62 5.78 -8.83 -4.12
C VAL A 62 4.27 -8.65 -4.09
N VAL A 63 3.66 -8.86 -2.92
CA VAL A 63 2.21 -8.74 -2.71
C VAL A 63 1.87 -7.70 -1.63
N GLY A 64 0.59 -7.59 -1.26
CA GLY A 64 0.07 -6.62 -0.29
C GLY A 64 -0.35 -5.29 -0.94
N ASN A 65 -1.52 -4.77 -0.63
CA ASN A 65 -2.06 -3.62 -1.36
C ASN A 65 -2.15 -2.31 -0.56
N GLU A 66 -2.01 -2.39 0.76
CA GLU A 66 -2.22 -1.26 1.66
C GLU A 66 -1.06 -1.12 2.65
N GLY A 67 -0.84 0.08 3.15
CA GLY A 67 0.08 0.29 4.25
C GLY A 67 0.38 1.75 4.50
N VAL A 68 1.24 1.98 5.48
CA VAL A 68 1.81 3.27 5.80
C VAL A 68 3.33 3.16 5.85
N GLY A 69 4.00 4.22 5.44
CA GLY A 69 5.45 4.29 5.51
C GLY A 69 5.95 5.71 5.70
N ARG A 70 7.26 5.81 5.89
CA ARG A 70 7.97 7.07 6.07
C ARG A 70 8.81 7.41 4.84
N VAL A 71 8.79 8.67 4.44
CA VAL A 71 9.68 9.17 3.38
C VAL A 71 11.12 9.12 3.88
N LEU A 72 11.95 8.32 3.22
CA LEU A 72 13.38 8.14 3.53
C LEU A 72 14.27 9.03 2.64
N ALA A 73 13.83 9.30 1.41
CA ALA A 73 14.53 10.18 0.47
C ALA A 73 13.53 10.80 -0.52
N ILE A 74 13.85 11.98 -1.03
CA ILE A 74 13.05 12.69 -2.04
C ILE A 74 13.89 12.90 -3.29
N GLY A 75 13.25 12.76 -4.45
CA GLY A 75 13.84 13.08 -5.74
C GLY A 75 13.68 14.57 -6.10
N ARG A 76 14.35 14.99 -7.18
CA ARG A 76 14.30 16.38 -7.65
C ARG A 76 12.86 16.84 -7.94
N GLY A 77 12.51 18.05 -7.51
CA GLY A 77 11.22 18.67 -7.81
C GLY A 77 10.05 18.21 -6.94
N VAL A 78 10.32 17.45 -5.87
CA VAL A 78 9.34 17.19 -4.80
C VAL A 78 9.50 18.28 -3.74
N ASP A 79 8.51 19.14 -3.58
CA ASP A 79 8.53 20.30 -2.68
C ASP A 79 7.44 20.26 -1.59
N HIS A 80 6.39 19.45 -1.79
CA HIS A 80 5.27 19.28 -0.85
C HIS A 80 5.47 18.18 0.19
N LEU A 81 6.55 17.39 0.09
CA LEU A 81 6.93 16.33 1.04
C LEU A 81 8.38 16.50 1.47
N LYS A 82 8.69 16.06 2.70
CA LYS A 82 10.05 16.03 3.25
C LYS A 82 10.39 14.66 3.83
N VAL A 83 11.69 14.39 3.96
CA VAL A 83 12.20 13.22 4.68
C VAL A 83 11.64 13.23 6.10
N GLY A 84 11.14 12.07 6.54
CA GLY A 84 10.49 11.92 7.83
C GLY A 84 8.96 11.99 7.78
N ASP A 85 8.36 12.55 6.73
CA ASP A 85 6.90 12.57 6.59
C ASP A 85 6.35 11.16 6.49
N ARG A 86 5.20 10.93 7.12
CA ARG A 86 4.46 9.68 7.00
C ARG A 86 3.46 9.81 5.85
N VAL A 87 3.38 8.78 5.02
CA VAL A 87 2.51 8.72 3.83
C VAL A 87 1.83 7.36 3.76
N LEU A 88 0.65 7.30 3.15
CA LEU A 88 0.08 6.00 2.75
C LEU A 88 0.95 5.41 1.65
N VAL A 89 1.15 4.09 1.70
CA VAL A 89 1.74 3.35 0.59
C VAL A 89 0.74 3.38 -0.57
N PRO A 90 1.13 3.77 -1.80
CA PRO A 90 0.21 3.79 -2.92
C PRO A 90 -0.43 2.43 -3.16
N LEU A 91 -1.73 2.43 -3.46
CA LEU A 91 -2.40 1.21 -3.90
C LEU A 91 -1.71 0.64 -5.14
N TYR A 92 -1.72 -0.69 -5.26
CA TYR A 92 -1.10 -1.45 -6.35
C TYR A 92 0.43 -1.33 -6.43
N SER A 93 1.07 -0.77 -5.39
CA SER A 93 2.53 -0.69 -5.30
C SER A 93 3.17 -1.85 -4.51
N PHE A 94 2.40 -2.85 -4.09
CA PHE A 94 2.88 -4.06 -3.41
C PHE A 94 3.65 -3.76 -2.11
N SER A 95 2.90 -3.65 -1.02
CA SER A 95 3.34 -3.07 0.26
C SER A 95 4.05 -4.04 1.21
N TRP A 96 3.99 -5.36 1.00
CA TRP A 96 4.64 -6.33 1.90
C TRP A 96 6.15 -6.45 1.62
N ARG A 97 6.86 -5.33 1.74
CA ARG A 97 8.31 -5.17 1.57
C ARG A 97 8.81 -4.02 2.41
N GLU A 98 10.08 -4.03 2.76
CA GLU A 98 10.62 -2.99 3.65
C GLU A 98 10.66 -1.60 3.01
N ARG A 99 10.88 -1.50 1.68
CA ARG A 99 11.08 -0.22 0.99
C ARG A 99 10.53 -0.23 -0.44
N LEU A 100 10.08 0.94 -0.92
CA LEU A 100 9.66 1.14 -2.31
C LEU A 100 9.80 2.58 -2.78
N VAL A 101 9.97 2.77 -4.09
CA VAL A 101 9.92 4.09 -4.73
C VAL A 101 8.53 4.32 -5.31
N ALA A 102 7.98 5.51 -5.08
CA ALA A 102 6.65 5.90 -5.54
C ALA A 102 6.63 7.32 -6.11
N PRO A 103 5.69 7.64 -7.03
CA PRO A 103 5.44 9.01 -7.47
C PRO A 103 4.98 9.88 -6.29
N ALA A 104 5.58 11.05 -6.12
CA ALA A 104 5.24 11.98 -5.04
C ALA A 104 3.88 12.66 -5.25
N ALA A 105 3.45 12.80 -6.51
CA ALA A 105 2.25 13.55 -6.88
C ALA A 105 0.95 12.94 -6.31
N SER A 106 0.92 11.64 -6.03
CA SER A 106 -0.24 10.95 -5.45
C SER A 106 -0.14 10.81 -3.92
N LEU A 107 0.83 11.49 -3.29
CA LEU A 107 1.12 11.35 -1.88
C LEU A 107 0.90 12.67 -1.16
N SER A 108 0.48 12.56 0.10
CA SER A 108 0.32 13.68 1.01
C SER A 108 0.81 13.27 2.39
N ALA A 109 1.43 14.21 3.11
CA ALA A 109 1.85 13.98 4.48
C ALA A 109 0.62 13.71 5.36
N LEU A 110 0.69 12.65 6.16
CA LEU A 110 -0.35 12.27 7.09
C LEU A 110 -0.22 13.03 8.41
N PRO A 111 -1.34 13.26 9.12
CA PRO A 111 -1.29 13.78 10.49
C PRO A 111 -0.60 12.79 11.43
N GLU A 112 -0.16 13.29 12.58
CA GLU A 112 0.33 12.41 13.65
C GLU A 112 -0.84 11.61 14.25
N ALA A 113 -0.71 10.29 14.16
CA ALA A 113 -1.65 9.31 14.69
C ALA A 113 -0.95 7.95 14.85
N ASP A 114 -1.64 6.96 15.41
CA ASP A 114 -1.12 5.59 15.48
C ASP A 114 -0.85 5.06 14.05
N PRO A 115 0.41 4.74 13.69
CA PRO A 115 0.72 4.25 12.35
C PRO A 115 -0.01 2.93 12.02
N ARG A 116 -0.38 2.11 13.01
CA ARG A 116 -1.21 0.92 12.73
C ARG A 116 -2.60 1.27 12.23
N GLN A 117 -3.22 2.32 12.78
CA GLN A 117 -4.52 2.81 12.31
C GLN A 117 -4.38 3.46 10.93
N LEU A 118 -3.35 4.28 10.73
CA LEU A 118 -3.08 4.91 9.44
C LEU A 118 -2.88 3.88 8.32
N ALA A 119 -2.26 2.74 8.62
CA ALA A 119 -2.03 1.68 7.64
C ALA A 119 -3.30 1.02 7.08
N MET A 120 -4.47 1.28 7.67
CA MET A 120 -5.77 0.73 7.26
C MET A 120 -6.69 1.78 6.60
N LEU A 121 -6.16 2.97 6.29
CA LEU A 121 -6.97 4.08 5.76
C LEU A 121 -7.15 4.06 4.23
N GLY A 122 -6.33 3.32 3.50
CA GLY A 122 -6.27 3.38 2.04
C GLY A 122 -7.38 2.61 1.34
N ILE A 123 -7.96 1.60 1.99
CA ILE A 123 -8.93 0.68 1.37
C ILE A 123 -10.28 0.68 2.07
N ASN A 124 -10.33 0.20 3.32
CA ASN A 124 -11.62 -0.12 3.96
C ASN A 124 -12.46 1.15 4.26
N PRO A 125 -11.90 2.24 4.84
CA PRO A 125 -12.69 3.44 5.12
C PRO A 125 -13.19 4.18 3.88
N PRO A 126 -12.38 4.39 2.81
CA PRO A 126 -12.89 4.97 1.56
C PRO A 126 -13.98 4.12 0.92
N THR A 127 -13.82 2.77 0.93
CA THR A 127 -14.84 1.86 0.39
C THR A 127 -16.17 2.03 1.15
N ALA A 128 -16.14 2.02 2.48
CA ALA A 128 -17.33 2.23 3.30
C ALA A 128 -17.96 3.61 3.06
N ALA A 129 -17.14 4.67 3.00
CA ALA A 129 -17.61 6.02 2.76
C ALA A 129 -18.30 6.18 1.40
N LEU A 130 -17.74 5.59 0.33
CA LEU A 130 -18.34 5.64 -1.01
C LEU A 130 -19.66 4.87 -1.07
N LEU A 131 -19.73 3.69 -0.44
CA LEU A 131 -20.98 2.92 -0.38
C LEU A 131 -22.09 3.67 0.35
N LEU A 132 -21.77 4.28 1.50
CA LEU A 132 -22.76 4.96 2.34
C LEU A 132 -23.16 6.34 1.82
N ASN A 133 -22.26 7.07 1.15
CA ASN A 133 -22.52 8.46 0.75
C ASN A 133 -22.81 8.65 -0.74
N GLU A 134 -22.36 7.73 -1.62
CA GLU A 134 -22.51 7.90 -3.07
C GLU A 134 -23.37 6.83 -3.72
N SER A 135 -23.50 5.65 -3.11
CA SER A 135 -24.26 4.54 -3.72
C SER A 135 -25.71 4.48 -3.26
N ILE A 136 -26.05 5.11 -2.13
CA ILE A 136 -27.37 5.09 -1.49
C ILE A 136 -27.67 6.47 -0.89
N ASP A 137 -28.89 7.00 -1.05
CA ASP A 137 -29.35 8.23 -0.38
C ASP A 137 -29.80 7.91 1.05
N LEU A 138 -28.84 7.75 1.97
CA LEU A 138 -29.10 7.51 3.39
C LEU A 138 -29.35 8.82 4.15
N ARG A 139 -30.33 8.81 5.04
CA ARG A 139 -30.72 9.91 5.91
C ARG A 139 -30.66 9.52 7.38
N PRO A 140 -30.54 10.48 8.31
CA PRO A 140 -30.63 10.19 9.74
C PRO A 140 -31.94 9.45 10.06
N GLY A 141 -31.81 8.26 10.65
CA GLY A 141 -32.94 7.37 10.98
C GLY A 141 -33.09 6.17 10.04
N ASP A 142 -32.37 6.14 8.92
CA ASP A 142 -32.34 5.00 8.01
C ASP A 142 -31.50 3.84 8.58
N TRP A 143 -31.72 2.63 8.04
CA TRP A 143 -31.05 1.39 8.45
C TRP A 143 -30.13 0.89 7.33
N VAL A 144 -28.97 0.35 7.72
CA VAL A 144 -27.97 -0.27 6.82
C VAL A 144 -27.72 -1.71 7.25
#